data_AF-L8PKH7-F1
#
_entry.id   AF-L8PKH7-F1
#
_cell.length_a   1.000
_cell.length_b   1.000
_cell.length_c   1.000
_cell.angle_alpha   90.00
_cell.angle_beta   90.00
_cell.angle_gamma   90.00
#
_symmetry.space_group_name_H-M   'P 1'
#
loop_
_entity.id
_entity.type
_entity.pdbx_description
1 polymer ?
#
loop_
_entity_poly.entity_id
_entity_poly.type
_entity_poly.pdbx_seq_one_letter_code
_entity_poly.pdbx_strand_id
1 'polypeptide(L)'
;MDSDPAVLKTEGFHMFNAGVDFAKAVKTLKAGLTGLEKGDTPPWGDDDIGEKFGVVYEGLRDGMYDSMASLAERIAGMGVAFGKMGVAHEQNEAEQEAIWQKTMSEYDGQVQVPSGAVHATLRPRQDL
;
A
#
# COMPACT_ATOMS: atom_id res chain seq x y z
N MET A 1 -17.51 -3.76 7.46
CA MET A 1 -16.16 -4.00 8.01
C MET A 1 -15.48 -2.66 7.95
N ASP A 2 -15.51 -1.89 9.06
CA ASP A 2 -14.78 -0.62 9.11
C ASP A 2 -13.29 -0.94 9.12
N SER A 3 -12.57 -0.31 8.20
CA SER A 3 -11.11 -0.45 8.12
C SER A 3 -10.53 0.63 9.01
N ASP A 4 -9.91 0.27 10.14
CA ASP A 4 -9.31 1.26 11.03
C ASP A 4 -8.20 2.05 10.28
N PRO A 5 -8.35 3.37 10.08
CA PRO A 5 -7.38 4.20 9.37
C PRO A 5 -5.97 4.13 9.98
N ALA A 6 -5.86 3.97 11.31
CA ALA A 6 -4.59 3.85 12.00
C ALA A 6 -3.90 2.53 11.67
N VAL A 7 -4.66 1.44 11.58
CA VAL A 7 -4.14 0.13 11.16
C VAL A 7 -3.66 0.19 9.72
N LEU A 8 -4.45 0.76 8.79
CA LEU A 8 -4.05 0.89 7.38
C LEU A 8 -2.76 1.69 7.20
N LYS A 9 -2.59 2.80 7.94
CA LYS A 9 -1.35 3.59 7.93
C LYS A 9 -0.16 2.80 8.49
N THR A 10 -0.37 2.09 9.60
CA THR A 10 0.68 1.32 10.28
C THR A 10 1.14 0.14 9.43
N GLU A 11 0.21 -0.68 8.94
CA GLU A 11 0.51 -1.80 8.05
C GLU A 11 1.09 -1.32 6.71
N GLY A 12 0.59 -0.20 6.18
CA GLY A 12 1.17 0.44 5.01
C GLY A 12 2.64 0.82 5.22
N PHE A 13 2.99 1.39 6.37
CA PHE A 13 4.36 1.72 6.71
C PHE A 13 5.25 0.48 6.90
N HIS A 14 4.75 -0.56 7.58
CA HIS A 14 5.49 -1.82 7.73
C HIS A 14 5.77 -2.49 6.39
N MET A 15 4.76 -2.58 5.52
CA MET A 15 4.91 -3.17 4.20
C MET A 15 5.85 -2.35 3.31
N PHE A 16 5.78 -1.01 3.39
CA PHE A 16 6.72 -0.14 2.69
C PHE A 16 8.16 -0.43 3.11
N ASN A 17 8.43 -0.49 4.41
CA ASN A 17 9.76 -0.80 4.93
C ASN A 17 10.22 -2.21 4.55
N ALA A 18 9.32 -3.20 4.57
CA ALA A 18 9.63 -4.55 4.12
C ALA A 18 10.10 -4.57 2.65
N GLY A 19 9.43 -3.81 1.77
CA GLY A 19 9.84 -3.65 0.38
C GLY A 19 11.19 -2.97 0.23
N VAL A 20 11.45 -1.92 1.00
CA VAL A 20 12.74 -1.20 1.02
C VAL A 20 13.87 -2.10 1.51
N ASP A 21 13.67 -2.85 2.59
CA ASP A 21 14.69 -3.74 3.14
C ASP A 21 14.95 -4.93 2.23
N PHE A 22 13.91 -5.47 1.58
CA PHE A 22 14.08 -6.47 0.53
C PHE A 22 14.90 -5.91 -0.64
N ALA A 23 14.63 -4.68 -1.10
CA ALA A 23 15.43 -4.04 -2.16
C ALA A 23 16.91 -3.89 -1.76
N LYS A 24 17.20 -3.53 -0.50
CA LYS A 24 18.57 -3.46 0.02
C LYS A 24 19.24 -4.84 0.02
N ALA A 25 18.54 -5.88 0.46
CA ALA A 25 19.07 -7.24 0.46
C ALA A 25 19.39 -7.72 -0.96
N VAL A 26 18.50 -7.45 -1.92
CA VAL A 26 18.72 -7.75 -3.35
C VAL A 26 19.94 -7.00 -3.88
N LYS A 27 20.09 -5.73 -3.55
CA LYS A 27 21.26 -4.93 -3.94
C LYS A 27 22.57 -5.52 -3.38
N THR A 28 22.57 -5.95 -2.12
CA THR A 28 23.72 -6.61 -1.50
C THR A 28 24.03 -7.94 -2.18
N LEU A 29 23.02 -8.77 -2.47
CA LEU A 29 23.18 -10.02 -3.19
C LEU A 29 23.79 -9.79 -4.58
N LYS A 30 23.25 -8.83 -5.34
CA LYS A 30 23.77 -8.45 -6.67
C LYS A 30 25.23 -8.02 -6.59
N ALA A 31 25.56 -7.13 -5.66
CA ALA A 31 26.94 -6.67 -5.48
C ALA A 31 27.90 -7.82 -5.12
N GLY A 32 27.45 -8.77 -4.29
CA GLY A 32 28.22 -9.95 -3.92
C GLY A 32 28.49 -10.86 -5.11
N LEU A 33 27.46 -11.21 -5.88
CA LEU A 33 27.58 -12.06 -7.07
C LEU A 33 28.44 -11.42 -8.16
N THR A 34 28.21 -10.15 -8.50
CA THR A 34 29.07 -9.41 -9.43
C THR A 34 30.51 -9.27 -8.90
N GLY A 35 30.70 -9.28 -7.58
CA GLY A 35 32.02 -9.31 -6.96
C GLY A 35 32.78 -10.60 -7.21
N LEU A 36 32.08 -11.75 -7.20
CA LEU A 36 32.66 -13.06 -7.50
C LEU A 36 33.06 -13.18 -8.98
N GLU A 37 32.33 -12.53 -9.87
CA GLU A 37 32.55 -12.54 -11.32
C GLU A 37 33.74 -11.68 -11.79
N LYS A 38 34.47 -11.04 -10.87
CA LYS A 38 35.62 -10.21 -11.21
C LYS A 38 36.84 -11.07 -11.52
N GLY A 39 37.35 -10.97 -12.75
CA GLY A 39 38.59 -11.60 -13.20
C GLY A 39 38.60 -11.83 -14.71
N ASP A 40 39.70 -12.35 -15.23
CA ASP A 40 39.81 -12.73 -16.65
C ASP A 40 39.09 -14.06 -16.95
N THR A 41 38.90 -14.90 -15.92
CA THR A 41 38.21 -16.18 -16.02
C THR A 41 36.95 -16.14 -15.15
N PRO A 42 35.77 -16.50 -15.68
CA PRO A 42 34.55 -16.59 -14.90
C PRO A 42 34.68 -17.59 -13.73
N PRO A 43 33.88 -17.44 -12.65
CA PRO A 43 33.91 -18.33 -11.47
C PRO A 43 33.68 -19.82 -11.78
N TRP A 44 33.03 -20.11 -12.90
CA TRP A 44 32.70 -21.44 -13.38
C TRP A 44 33.68 -21.97 -14.44
N GLY A 45 34.77 -21.25 -14.73
CA GLY A 45 35.76 -21.64 -15.72
C GLY A 45 35.46 -21.14 -17.13
N ASP A 46 36.48 -21.18 -17.98
CA ASP A 46 36.46 -20.85 -19.41
C ASP A 46 36.57 -22.10 -20.32
N ASP A 47 36.40 -23.29 -19.75
CA ASP A 47 36.32 -24.54 -20.50
C ASP A 47 34.91 -24.75 -21.10
N ASP A 48 34.75 -25.69 -22.03
CA ASP A 48 33.46 -25.95 -22.72
C ASP A 48 32.31 -26.28 -21.73
N ILE A 49 32.63 -26.87 -20.59
CA ILE A 49 31.64 -27.13 -19.53
C ILE A 49 31.30 -25.84 -18.78
N GLY A 50 32.30 -25.03 -18.42
CA GLY A 50 32.15 -23.72 -17.81
C GLY A 50 31.31 -22.77 -18.67
N GLU A 51 31.56 -22.68 -19.98
CA GLU A 51 30.77 -21.83 -20.88
C GLU A 51 29.28 -22.20 -20.88
N LYS A 52 28.96 -23.50 -20.97
CA LYS A 52 27.57 -24.00 -20.94
C LYS A 52 26.88 -23.70 -19.61
N PHE A 53 27.60 -23.87 -18.50
CA PHE A 53 27.09 -23.51 -17.19
C PHE A 53 26.86 -21.99 -17.08
N GLY A 54 27.81 -21.20 -17.57
CA GLY A 54 27.77 -19.74 -17.59
C GLY A 54 26.50 -19.20 -18.25
N VAL A 55 26.15 -19.70 -19.44
CA VAL A 55 24.92 -19.30 -20.14
C VAL A 55 23.67 -19.48 -19.28
N VAL A 56 23.55 -20.62 -18.59
CA VAL A 56 22.40 -20.91 -17.72
C VAL A 56 22.43 -20.05 -16.45
N TYR A 57 23.61 -19.93 -15.83
CA TYR A 57 23.81 -19.16 -14.61
C TYR A 57 23.51 -17.68 -14.83
N GLU A 58 24.09 -17.07 -15.86
CA GLU A 58 23.89 -15.65 -16.19
C GLU A 58 22.44 -15.35 -16.51
N GLY A 59 21.78 -16.22 -17.29
CA GLY A 59 20.35 -16.08 -17.59
C GLY A 59 19.47 -16.14 -16.33
N LEU A 60 19.76 -17.08 -15.41
CA LEU A 60 19.05 -17.17 -14.14
C LEU A 60 19.33 -15.96 -13.23
N ARG A 61 20.60 -15.55 -13.14
CA ARG A 61 21.07 -14.41 -12.34
C ARG A 61 20.39 -13.13 -12.79
N ASP A 62 20.39 -12.85 -14.09
CA ASP A 62 19.83 -11.62 -14.65
C ASP A 62 18.30 -11.61 -14.50
N GLY A 63 17.63 -12.73 -14.78
CA GLY A 63 16.20 -12.88 -14.52
C GLY A 63 15.83 -12.71 -13.03
N MET A 64 16.67 -13.20 -12.13
CA MET A 64 16.52 -12.98 -10.69
C MET A 64 16.67 -11.50 -10.33
N TYR A 65 17.66 -10.78 -10.88
CA TYR A 65 17.84 -9.35 -10.62
C TYR A 65 16.61 -8.53 -11.01
N ASP A 66 16.05 -8.78 -12.19
CA ASP A 66 14.88 -8.05 -12.66
C ASP A 66 13.62 -8.40 -11.86
N SER A 67 13.38 -9.69 -11.64
CA SER A 67 12.19 -10.15 -10.92
C SER A 67 12.19 -9.72 -9.45
N MET A 68 13.33 -9.79 -8.76
CA MET A 68 13.44 -9.37 -7.36
C MET A 68 13.35 -7.85 -7.20
N ALA A 69 13.93 -7.07 -8.13
CA ALA A 69 13.76 -5.62 -8.12
C ALA A 69 12.28 -5.23 -8.31
N SER A 70 11.60 -5.85 -9.28
CA SER A 70 10.17 -5.64 -9.51
C SER A 70 9.32 -6.03 -8.30
N LEU A 71 9.64 -7.15 -7.65
CA LEU A 71 8.94 -7.59 -6.44
C LEU A 71 9.12 -6.59 -5.29
N ALA A 72 10.34 -6.07 -5.09
CA ALA A 72 10.61 -5.08 -4.05
C ALA A 72 9.78 -3.81 -4.23
N GLU A 73 9.71 -3.32 -5.47
CA GLU A 73 8.91 -2.15 -5.84
C GLU A 73 7.41 -2.39 -5.61
N ARG A 74 6.90 -3.56 -5.98
CA ARG A 74 5.48 -3.93 -5.76
C ARG A 74 5.14 -3.99 -4.27
N ILE A 75 6.01 -4.57 -3.45
CA ILE A 75 5.81 -4.63 -1.98
C ILE A 75 5.78 -3.22 -1.40
N ALA A 76 6.75 -2.39 -1.75
CA ALA A 76 6.79 -1.01 -1.29
C ALA A 76 5.56 -0.21 -1.76
N GLY A 77 5.14 -0.42 -3.02
CA GLY A 77 3.97 0.20 -3.61
C GLY A 77 2.66 -0.18 -2.92
N MET A 78 2.49 -1.45 -2.50
CA MET A 78 1.35 -1.87 -1.67
C MET A 78 1.33 -1.14 -0.34
N GLY A 79 2.49 -0.96 0.30
CA GLY A 79 2.60 -0.16 1.53
C GLY A 79 2.14 1.28 1.36
N VAL A 80 2.56 1.93 0.27
CA VAL A 80 2.10 3.28 -0.10
C VAL A 80 0.60 3.31 -0.34
N ALA A 81 0.04 2.30 -1.01
CA ALA A 81 -1.39 2.22 -1.28
C ALA A 81 -2.22 2.13 0.01
N PHE A 82 -1.82 1.28 0.97
CA PHE A 82 -2.49 1.20 2.27
C PHE A 82 -2.39 2.50 3.07
N GLY A 83 -1.21 3.14 3.07
CA GLY A 83 -1.03 4.44 3.71
C GLY A 83 -1.97 5.50 3.12
N LYS A 84 -2.11 5.54 1.79
CA LYS A 84 -3.06 6.44 1.10
C LYS A 84 -4.51 6.13 1.47
N MET A 85 -4.89 4.86 1.55
CA MET A 85 -6.25 4.48 1.95
C MET A 85 -6.55 4.93 3.39
N GLY A 86 -5.62 4.74 4.32
CA GLY A 86 -5.78 5.19 5.70
C GLY A 86 -5.95 6.72 5.81
N VAL A 87 -5.14 7.49 5.07
CA VAL A 87 -5.29 8.96 5.03
C VAL A 87 -6.63 9.38 4.41
N ALA A 88 -7.05 8.73 3.32
CA ALA A 88 -8.32 9.05 2.67
C ALA A 88 -9.53 8.75 3.57
N HIS A 89 -9.48 7.68 4.36
CA HIS A 89 -10.54 7.33 5.29
C HIS A 89 -10.68 8.37 6.42
N GLU A 90 -9.55 8.78 7.01
CA GLU A 90 -9.51 9.82 8.05
C GLU A 90 -10.01 11.18 7.55
N GLN A 91 -9.64 11.56 6.32
CA GLN A 91 -10.15 12.79 5.69
C GLN A 91 -11.64 12.73 5.43
N ASN A 92 -12.14 11.62 4.90
CA ASN A 92 -13.56 11.45 4.60
C ASN A 92 -14.41 11.46 5.87
N GLU A 93 -13.96 10.84 6.96
CA GLU A 93 -14.62 10.93 8.26
C GLU A 93 -14.68 12.38 8.78
N ALA A 94 -13.57 13.12 8.72
CA ALA A 94 -13.52 14.51 9.16
C ALA A 94 -14.42 15.43 8.31
N GLU A 95 -14.48 15.21 7.00
CA GLU A 95 -15.38 15.92 6.09
C GLU A 95 -16.85 15.63 6.40
N GLN A 96 -17.21 14.38 6.64
CA GLN A 96 -18.57 13.99 7.01
C GLN A 96 -19.00 14.57 8.36
N GLU A 97 -18.12 14.55 9.36
CA GLU A 97 -18.38 15.16 10.67
C GLU A 97 -18.57 16.68 10.53
N ALA A 98 -17.77 17.36 9.71
CA ALA A 98 -17.94 18.79 9.45
C ALA A 98 -19.28 19.11 8.76
N ILE A 99 -19.69 18.29 7.77
CA ILE A 99 -21.00 18.41 7.13
C ILE A 99 -22.12 18.18 8.15
N TRP A 100 -21.97 17.19 9.03
CA TRP A 100 -22.94 16.89 10.09
C TRP A 100 -23.07 18.02 11.09
N GLN A 101 -21.95 18.55 11.62
CA GLN A 101 -21.96 19.68 12.54
C GLN A 101 -22.58 20.93 11.92
N LYS A 102 -22.24 21.22 10.66
CA LYS A 102 -22.84 22.32 9.91
C LYS A 102 -24.35 22.11 9.76
N THR A 103 -24.77 20.94 9.30
CA THR A 103 -26.19 20.57 9.15
C THR A 103 -26.91 20.71 10.50
N MET A 104 -26.40 20.12 11.57
CA MET A 104 -26.93 20.26 12.93
C MET A 104 -27.04 21.73 13.34
N SER A 105 -26.02 22.56 13.13
CA SER A 105 -26.06 23.98 13.47
C SER A 105 -27.09 24.79 12.67
N GLU A 106 -27.36 24.40 11.42
CA GLU A 106 -28.41 24.99 10.57
C GLU A 106 -29.82 24.59 11.05
N TYR A 107 -29.98 23.39 11.62
CA TYR A 107 -31.26 22.87 12.12
C TYR A 107 -31.48 23.02 13.63
N ASP A 108 -30.49 23.46 14.41
CA ASP A 108 -30.61 23.81 15.84
C ASP A 108 -31.36 25.14 16.06
N GLY A 109 -31.68 25.84 14.96
CA GLY A 109 -32.56 27.01 14.92
C GLY A 109 -34.04 26.66 15.04
N GLN A 110 -34.51 26.49 16.28
CA GLN A 110 -35.92 26.49 16.71
C GLN A 110 -36.82 25.37 16.16
N VAL A 111 -36.92 24.28 16.94
CA VAL A 111 -38.21 23.57 17.04
C VAL A 111 -39.16 24.48 17.84
N GLN A 112 -39.94 25.32 17.17
CA GLN A 112 -41.16 25.85 17.77
C GLN A 112 -42.14 24.70 17.94
N VAL A 113 -42.17 24.13 19.13
CA VAL A 113 -43.28 23.27 19.54
C VAL A 113 -44.51 24.17 19.67
N PRO A 114 -45.54 24.01 18.82
CA PRO A 114 -46.80 24.71 19.05
C PRO A 114 -47.35 24.27 20.41
N SER A 115 -47.89 25.21 21.18
CA SER A 115 -48.41 25.00 22.55
C SER A 115 -49.69 24.14 22.62
N GLY A 116 -49.86 23.15 21.74
CA GLY A 116 -51.01 22.26 21.67
C GLY A 116 -50.59 20.81 21.43
N ALA A 117 -51.50 19.86 21.71
CA ALA A 117 -51.25 18.42 21.57
C ALA A 117 -50.66 18.09 20.19
N VAL A 118 -49.38 17.67 20.16
CA VAL A 118 -48.68 17.32 18.94
C VAL A 118 -49.14 15.92 18.51
N HIS A 119 -50.04 15.86 17.52
CA HIS A 119 -50.26 14.64 16.76
C HIS A 119 -49.21 14.53 15.66
N ALA A 120 -48.09 13.86 15.96
CA ALA A 120 -47.11 13.51 14.96
C ALA A 120 -47.56 12.24 14.22
N THR A 121 -48.04 12.38 12.98
CA THR A 121 -48.25 11.24 12.09
C THR A 121 -46.99 11.03 11.27
N LEU A 122 -46.14 10.09 11.68
CA LEU A 122 -44.98 9.66 10.90
C LEU A 122 -45.47 8.88 9.68
N ARG A 123 -45.25 9.42 8.48
CA ARG A 123 -45.45 8.67 7.22
C ARG A 123 -44.09 8.16 6.73
N PRO A 124 -43.95 6.87 6.40
CA PRO A 124 -42.78 6.38 5.68
C PRO A 124 -42.67 7.12 4.34
N ARG A 125 -41.44 7.46 3.94
CA ARG A 125 -41.16 8.01 2.61
C ARG A 125 -41.58 6.94 1.59
N GLN A 126 -42.63 7.21 0.81
CA GLN A 126 -42.96 6.42 -0.38
C GLN A 126 -42.11 6.94 -1.54
N ASP A 127 -41.39 5.99 -2.11
CA ASP A 127 -40.34 5.98 -3.12
C ASP A 127 -40.57 6.82 -4.38
N LEU A 128 -39.45 7.19 -5.04
CA LEU A 128 -39.20 6.92 -6.47
C LEU A 128 -37.70 6.67 -6.67
#